data_AF-A0A813C389-F1
#
_entry.id   AF-A0A813C389-F1
#
_cell.length_a   1.000
_cell.length_b   1.000
_cell.length_c   1.000
_cell.angle_alpha   90.00
_cell.angle_beta   90.00
_cell.angle_gamma   90.00
#
_symmetry.space_group_name_H-M   'P 1'
#
loop_
_entity.id
_entity.type
_entity.pdbx_description
1 polymer ?
#
loop_
_entity_poly.entity_id
_entity_poly.type
_entity_poly.pdbx_seq_one_letter_code
_entity_poly.pdbx_strand_id
1 'polypeptide(L)'
;MPRTLSRAQAYDVLSSMANIAGYRAMVEASHHYGRFCAGQFTAAGKVEPAKVLVIGAGVAGLAAIQQAKNMGCIVRAFDVRPATREQVVAAGGEFLEVQIEEDGSGTGGYAKEMSKEFIEAEMELFRQQCAECDIVITTALIPGRPAPKLLTKEHIDGMKHGSVVVDLAAETGGNIETTRPGKVYEYNNVTHVGLSLYEHMPSRMPAQASFLFANNMAKYLCSMGPPGYFFVDYDDVPTRGAMLCRDGELTWPWNPPKVEAPPAKEEEEPAEATLVAEMSPEEESFQSTASSVALVSLIVMALLAAGTAGQSVTTMLTTLGLALIGGAQVVYGVVPALHSPLMSVTNAISGLTVVGGILMMGGGYMPETLPQWLAAAAALISMVNVGGGFVMTRRMIDMFKRETDVSQFAEMYALPAALFVGLYAVGTSLGYMDLASDAWYFLRLVIRLDDTGIQGGAT
;
A
#
# COMPACT_ATOMS: atom_id res chain seq x y z
N MET A 1 -18.54 0.41 21.28
CA MET A 1 -17.39 1.28 21.62
C MET A 1 -17.40 2.52 20.75
N PRO A 2 -17.05 3.71 21.28
CA PRO A 2 -17.07 4.95 20.50
C PRO A 2 -15.92 4.97 19.48
N ARG A 3 -16.25 5.00 18.18
CA ARG A 3 -15.27 5.14 17.08
C ARG A 3 -14.60 6.52 17.03
N THR A 4 -15.14 7.49 17.77
CA THR A 4 -14.60 8.85 17.90
C THR A 4 -13.28 8.93 18.67
N LEU A 5 -12.91 7.85 19.38
CA LEU A 5 -11.62 7.77 20.08
C LEU A 5 -10.58 7.06 19.22
N SER A 6 -9.48 7.74 18.90
CA SER A 6 -8.37 7.17 18.12
C SER A 6 -7.85 5.85 18.70
N ARG A 7 -7.61 5.77 20.02
CA ARG A 7 -7.18 4.53 20.66
C ARG A 7 -8.19 3.38 20.54
N ALA A 8 -9.48 3.70 20.43
CA ALA A 8 -10.53 2.68 20.35
C ALA A 8 -10.61 1.99 18.99
N GLN A 9 -10.00 2.57 17.96
CA GLN A 9 -9.90 1.96 16.64
C GLN A 9 -9.09 0.65 16.68
N ALA A 10 -8.09 0.55 17.56
CA ALA A 10 -7.22 -0.62 17.65
C ALA A 10 -7.94 -1.91 18.09
N TYR A 11 -9.09 -1.77 18.74
CA TYR A 11 -9.91 -2.87 19.26
C TYR A 11 -11.37 -2.81 18.75
N ASP A 12 -11.61 -2.15 17.62
CA ASP A 12 -12.89 -2.20 16.93
C ASP A 12 -13.07 -3.53 16.17
N VAL A 13 -13.87 -4.42 16.76
CA VAL A 13 -14.23 -5.72 16.18
C VAL A 13 -15.05 -5.54 14.90
N LEU A 14 -15.98 -4.58 14.85
CA LEU A 14 -16.86 -4.41 13.69
C LEU A 14 -16.05 -3.99 12.46
N SER A 15 -15.07 -3.11 12.63
CA SER A 15 -14.16 -2.72 11.55
C SER A 15 -13.31 -3.90 11.08
N SER A 16 -12.84 -4.74 12.00
CA SER A 16 -12.06 -5.94 11.66
C SER A 16 -12.90 -6.96 10.87
N MET A 17 -14.14 -7.22 11.30
CA MET A 17 -15.04 -8.14 10.57
C MET A 17 -15.49 -7.55 9.23
N ALA A 18 -15.77 -6.26 9.16
CA ALA A 18 -16.13 -5.57 7.92
C ALA A 18 -14.99 -5.63 6.88
N ASN A 19 -13.73 -5.47 7.31
CA ASN A 19 -12.58 -5.60 6.42
C ASN A 19 -12.49 -7.00 5.80
N ILE A 20 -12.58 -8.05 6.64
CA ILE A 20 -12.61 -9.44 6.17
C ILE A 20 -13.79 -9.65 5.23
N ALA A 21 -14.96 -9.11 5.56
CA ALA A 21 -16.16 -9.28 4.76
C ALA A 21 -16.02 -8.64 3.37
N GLY A 22 -15.47 -7.44 3.28
CA GLY A 22 -15.18 -6.78 2.01
C GLY A 22 -14.22 -7.56 1.13
N TYR A 23 -13.12 -8.05 1.71
CA TYR A 23 -12.17 -8.93 1.02
C TYR A 23 -12.87 -10.21 0.54
N ARG A 24 -13.61 -10.87 1.43
CA ARG A 24 -14.29 -12.14 1.13
C ARG A 24 -15.40 -11.97 0.10
N ALA A 25 -16.08 -10.83 0.07
CA ALA A 25 -17.10 -10.50 -0.92
C ALA A 25 -16.56 -10.60 -2.34
N MET A 26 -15.38 -10.02 -2.58
CA MET A 26 -14.74 -10.08 -3.89
C MET A 26 -14.27 -11.50 -4.24
N VAL A 27 -13.79 -12.28 -3.26
CA VAL A 27 -13.43 -13.69 -3.46
C VAL A 27 -14.66 -14.53 -3.85
N GLU A 28 -15.77 -14.38 -3.14
CA GLU A 28 -17.04 -15.06 -3.48
C GLU A 28 -17.57 -14.61 -4.84
N ALA A 29 -17.48 -13.31 -5.15
CA ALA A 29 -17.85 -12.79 -6.47
C ALA A 29 -17.04 -13.46 -7.58
N SER A 30 -15.71 -13.52 -7.43
CA SER A 30 -14.82 -14.14 -8.43
C SER A 30 -15.03 -15.65 -8.56
N HIS A 31 -15.42 -16.33 -7.48
CA HIS A 31 -15.71 -17.77 -7.51
C HIS A 31 -16.93 -18.08 -8.38
N HIS A 32 -17.94 -17.21 -8.35
CA HIS A 32 -19.16 -17.34 -9.14
C HIS A 32 -19.08 -16.70 -10.53
N TYR A 33 -18.11 -15.80 -10.75
CA TYR A 33 -17.92 -15.12 -12.02
C TYR A 33 -17.19 -16.01 -13.04
N GLY A 34 -17.80 -16.22 -14.21
CA GLY A 34 -17.31 -17.17 -15.21
C GLY A 34 -16.20 -16.64 -16.14
N ARG A 35 -15.64 -15.45 -15.90
CA ARG A 35 -14.60 -14.83 -16.74
C ARG A 35 -13.42 -14.34 -15.90
N PHE A 36 -12.32 -13.96 -16.55
CA PHE A 36 -11.15 -13.42 -15.85
C PHE A 36 -11.44 -12.04 -15.25
N CYS A 37 -10.97 -11.81 -14.03
CA CYS A 37 -10.98 -10.50 -13.39
C CYS A 37 -9.97 -9.55 -14.05
N ALA A 38 -8.74 -10.01 -14.24
CA ALA A 38 -7.68 -9.26 -14.91
C ALA A 38 -7.76 -9.41 -16.43
N GLY A 39 -7.62 -8.31 -17.15
CA GLY A 39 -7.47 -8.33 -18.61
C GLY A 39 -6.14 -8.94 -19.02
N GLN A 40 -6.13 -9.63 -20.16
CA GLN A 40 -4.94 -10.32 -20.67
C GLN A 40 -4.83 -10.17 -22.19
N PHE A 41 -3.60 -10.09 -22.69
CA PHE A 41 -3.29 -10.22 -24.11
C PHE A 41 -2.70 -11.60 -24.34
N THR A 42 -3.37 -12.39 -25.18
CA THR A 42 -2.92 -13.75 -25.51
C THR A 42 -2.84 -13.91 -27.02
N ALA A 43 -2.19 -14.98 -27.48
CA ALA A 43 -2.18 -15.33 -28.90
C ALA A 43 -3.60 -15.59 -29.46
N ALA A 44 -4.56 -15.94 -28.60
CA ALA A 44 -5.95 -16.17 -28.97
C ALA A 44 -6.81 -14.89 -28.99
N GLY A 45 -6.26 -13.74 -28.56
CA GLY A 45 -6.95 -12.45 -28.54
C GLY A 45 -6.80 -11.68 -27.23
N LYS A 46 -7.42 -10.50 -27.21
CA LYS A 46 -7.50 -9.61 -26.04
C LYS A 46 -8.73 -9.96 -25.21
N VAL A 47 -8.55 -10.12 -23.91
CA VAL A 47 -9.63 -10.22 -22.92
C VAL A 47 -9.65 -8.94 -22.10
N GLU A 48 -10.78 -8.25 -22.08
CA GLU A 48 -10.95 -7.04 -21.26
C GLU A 48 -11.04 -7.40 -19.76
N PRO A 49 -10.53 -6.54 -18.85
CA PRO A 49 -10.73 -6.72 -17.42
C PRO A 49 -12.20 -6.63 -17.02
N ALA A 50 -12.57 -7.32 -15.94
CA ALA A 50 -13.89 -7.21 -15.34
C ALA A 50 -14.10 -5.81 -14.73
N LYS A 51 -15.31 -5.27 -14.88
CA LYS A 51 -15.73 -4.02 -14.24
C LYS A 51 -16.49 -4.33 -12.95
N VAL A 52 -16.04 -3.76 -11.83
CA VAL A 52 -16.62 -3.95 -10.50
C VAL A 52 -17.18 -2.62 -10.00
N LEU A 53 -18.47 -2.59 -9.62
CA LEU A 53 -19.10 -1.47 -8.93
C LEU A 53 -19.20 -1.79 -7.43
N VAL A 54 -18.73 -0.87 -6.58
CA VAL A 54 -18.89 -0.97 -5.12
C VAL A 54 -19.79 0.16 -4.61
N ILE A 55 -20.92 -0.18 -4.01
CA ILE A 55 -21.89 0.79 -3.47
C ILE A 55 -21.75 0.84 -1.95
N GLY A 56 -21.20 1.93 -1.46
CA GLY A 56 -20.76 2.16 -0.09
C GLY A 56 -19.23 2.02 0.04
N ALA A 57 -18.57 3.08 0.49
CA ALA A 57 -17.13 3.16 0.74
C ALA A 57 -16.84 3.21 2.26
N GLY A 58 -17.53 2.35 3.02
CA GLY A 58 -17.16 2.04 4.41
C GLY A 58 -15.97 1.08 4.47
N VAL A 59 -15.65 0.55 5.67
CA VAL A 59 -14.52 -0.38 5.86
C VAL A 59 -14.62 -1.61 4.95
N ALA A 60 -15.82 -2.19 4.80
CA ALA A 60 -16.04 -3.32 3.90
C ALA A 60 -15.95 -2.91 2.42
N GLY A 61 -16.52 -1.77 2.05
CA GLY A 61 -16.44 -1.24 0.70
C GLY A 61 -15.01 -1.00 0.25
N LEU A 62 -14.21 -0.30 1.06
CA LEU A 62 -12.80 -0.05 0.77
C LEU A 62 -11.98 -1.35 0.68
N ALA A 63 -12.24 -2.33 1.55
CA ALA A 63 -11.59 -3.64 1.46
C ALA A 63 -11.97 -4.39 0.17
N ALA A 64 -13.23 -4.28 -0.27
CA ALA A 64 -13.70 -4.84 -1.53
C ALA A 64 -13.06 -4.14 -2.74
N ILE A 65 -12.97 -2.79 -2.73
CA ILE A 65 -12.31 -1.99 -3.77
C ILE A 65 -10.85 -2.40 -3.91
N GLN A 66 -10.12 -2.43 -2.79
CA GLN A 66 -8.71 -2.80 -2.78
C GLN A 66 -8.51 -4.23 -3.29
N GLN A 67 -9.35 -5.17 -2.88
CA GLN A 67 -9.24 -6.55 -3.32
C GLN A 67 -9.57 -6.71 -4.80
N ALA A 68 -10.61 -6.05 -5.30
CA ALA A 68 -10.95 -6.05 -6.72
C ALA A 68 -9.82 -5.46 -7.56
N LYS A 69 -9.20 -4.37 -7.10
CA LYS A 69 -8.05 -3.76 -7.75
C LYS A 69 -6.83 -4.69 -7.80
N ASN A 70 -6.53 -5.36 -6.68
CA ASN A 70 -5.45 -6.35 -6.60
C ASN A 70 -5.68 -7.56 -7.54
N MET A 71 -6.94 -7.88 -7.84
CA MET A 71 -7.32 -8.93 -8.79
C MET A 71 -7.28 -8.47 -10.26
N GLY A 72 -6.91 -7.20 -10.53
CA GLY A 72 -6.78 -6.64 -11.87
C GLY A 72 -8.08 -6.12 -12.48
N CYS A 73 -9.15 -5.97 -11.70
CA CYS A 73 -10.40 -5.40 -12.16
C CYS A 73 -10.31 -3.87 -12.35
N ILE A 74 -11.20 -3.33 -13.18
CA ILE A 74 -11.52 -1.90 -13.19
C ILE A 74 -12.58 -1.69 -12.11
N VAL A 75 -12.30 -0.82 -11.14
CA VAL A 75 -13.18 -0.62 -9.98
C VAL A 75 -13.76 0.78 -10.01
N ARG A 76 -15.09 0.85 -9.92
CA ARG A 76 -15.86 2.07 -9.71
C ARG A 76 -16.54 1.97 -8.35
N ALA A 77 -16.66 3.07 -7.63
CA ALA A 77 -17.31 3.08 -6.35
C ALA A 77 -18.14 4.34 -6.14
N PHE A 78 -19.21 4.20 -5.36
CA PHE A 78 -20.12 5.28 -4.99
C PHE A 78 -20.35 5.28 -3.49
N ASP A 79 -20.37 6.45 -2.86
CA ASP A 79 -20.80 6.65 -1.48
C ASP A 79 -21.38 8.06 -1.35
N VAL A 80 -22.42 8.21 -0.53
CA VAL A 80 -23.11 9.50 -0.34
C VAL A 80 -22.29 10.51 0.47
N ARG A 81 -21.16 10.09 1.07
CA ARG A 81 -20.27 10.94 1.87
C ARG A 81 -19.11 11.44 1.01
N PRO A 82 -18.98 12.76 0.77
CA PRO A 82 -17.88 13.32 -0.03
C PRO A 82 -16.48 12.97 0.51
N ALA A 83 -16.33 12.89 1.84
CA ALA A 83 -15.06 12.55 2.51
C ALA A 83 -14.49 11.17 2.15
N THR A 84 -15.28 10.30 1.51
CA THR A 84 -14.82 8.97 1.07
C THR A 84 -14.17 8.99 -0.30
N ARG A 85 -14.32 10.07 -1.08
CA ARG A 85 -13.74 10.21 -2.42
C ARG A 85 -12.24 9.95 -2.42
N GLU A 86 -11.51 10.64 -1.57
CA GLU A 86 -10.06 10.48 -1.44
C GLU A 86 -9.68 9.06 -1.06
N GLN A 87 -10.46 8.41 -0.19
CA GLN A 87 -10.22 7.03 0.24
C GLN A 87 -10.42 6.03 -0.89
N VAL A 88 -11.44 6.23 -1.72
CA VAL A 88 -11.71 5.41 -2.91
C VAL A 88 -10.60 5.56 -3.94
N VAL A 89 -10.19 6.80 -4.22
CA VAL A 89 -9.10 7.09 -5.18
C VAL A 89 -7.78 6.51 -4.67
N ALA A 90 -7.47 6.67 -3.38
CA ALA A 90 -6.28 6.09 -2.76
C ALA A 90 -6.27 4.56 -2.81
N ALA A 91 -7.43 3.91 -2.72
CA ALA A 91 -7.59 2.47 -2.91
C ALA A 91 -7.52 2.03 -4.39
N GLY A 92 -7.42 2.97 -5.33
CA GLY A 92 -7.24 2.72 -6.76
C GLY A 92 -8.54 2.53 -7.56
N GLY A 93 -9.67 2.97 -7.01
CA GLY A 93 -10.98 2.99 -7.68
C GLY A 93 -11.35 4.36 -8.23
N GLU A 94 -12.29 4.38 -9.17
CA GLU A 94 -12.94 5.58 -9.72
C GLU A 94 -14.15 5.95 -8.83
N PHE A 95 -14.18 7.17 -8.28
CA PHE A 95 -15.31 7.64 -7.48
C PHE A 95 -16.40 8.20 -8.40
N LEU A 96 -17.62 7.68 -8.27
CA LEU A 96 -18.78 8.12 -9.04
C LEU A 96 -19.53 9.22 -8.29
N GLU A 97 -19.99 10.22 -9.03
CA GLU A 97 -20.71 11.37 -8.50
C GLU A 97 -22.11 11.47 -9.12
N VAL A 98 -23.05 11.96 -8.32
CA VAL A 98 -24.38 12.35 -8.78
C VAL A 98 -24.35 13.85 -9.08
N GLN A 99 -25.03 14.29 -10.14
CA GLN A 99 -25.04 15.69 -10.60
C GLN A 99 -25.78 16.66 -9.67
N ILE A 100 -26.15 16.22 -8.45
CA ILE A 100 -26.86 16.98 -7.44
C ILE A 100 -25.97 17.03 -6.20
N GLU A 101 -25.48 18.23 -5.86
CA GLU A 101 -24.67 18.44 -4.65
C GLU A 101 -25.55 18.43 -3.40
N GLU A 102 -25.56 17.30 -2.70
CA GLU A 102 -26.15 17.17 -1.37
C GLU A 102 -25.20 16.38 -0.46
N ASP A 103 -24.84 16.93 0.70
CA ASP A 103 -23.96 16.24 1.65
C ASP A 103 -24.72 15.18 2.46
N GLY A 104 -24.40 13.91 2.22
CA GLY A 104 -24.95 12.74 2.92
C GLY A 104 -24.28 12.41 4.26
N SER A 105 -23.36 13.25 4.75
CA SER A 105 -22.67 13.03 6.03
C SER A 105 -23.61 13.12 7.24
N GLY A 106 -23.57 12.10 8.09
CA GLY A 106 -24.29 12.01 9.35
C GLY A 106 -23.35 11.94 10.57
N THR A 107 -23.91 11.73 11.76
CA THR A 107 -23.15 11.75 13.01
C THR A 107 -22.23 10.54 13.15
N GLY A 108 -20.98 10.76 13.58
CA GLY A 108 -20.03 9.68 13.88
C GLY A 108 -19.48 8.96 12.65
N GLY A 109 -19.50 9.61 11.48
CA GLY A 109 -18.99 9.06 10.22
C GLY A 109 -19.97 8.16 9.45
N TYR A 110 -21.22 8.03 9.93
CA TYR A 110 -22.29 7.32 9.23
C TYR A 110 -23.02 8.23 8.25
N ALA A 111 -23.67 7.65 7.24
CA ALA A 111 -24.52 8.39 6.29
C ALA A 111 -25.90 8.72 6.89
N LYS A 112 -26.53 9.79 6.39
CA LYS A 112 -27.95 10.12 6.64
C LYS A 112 -28.81 9.79 5.40
N GLU A 113 -30.14 9.88 5.56
CA GLU A 113 -31.10 9.70 4.47
C GLU A 113 -31.13 10.94 3.58
N MET A 114 -31.14 10.74 2.25
CA MET A 114 -31.02 11.79 1.23
C MET A 114 -32.39 12.29 0.74
N SER A 115 -32.41 13.42 0.03
CA SER A 115 -33.61 13.93 -0.64
C SER A 115 -34.13 12.96 -1.72
N LYS A 116 -35.41 13.11 -2.12
CA LYS A 116 -36.01 12.24 -3.15
C LYS A 116 -35.37 12.45 -4.51
N GLU A 117 -35.02 13.69 -4.81
CA GLU A 117 -34.37 14.13 -6.03
C GLU A 117 -32.97 13.50 -6.15
N PHE A 118 -32.22 13.45 -5.04
CA PHE A 118 -30.94 12.76 -4.99
C PHE A 118 -31.09 11.25 -5.22
N ILE A 119 -32.07 10.62 -4.55
CA ILE A 119 -32.34 9.18 -4.71
C ILE A 119 -32.71 8.86 -6.17
N GLU A 120 -33.51 9.69 -6.84
CA GLU A 120 -33.87 9.47 -8.24
C GLU A 120 -32.63 9.54 -9.16
N ALA A 121 -31.76 10.53 -8.96
CA ALA A 121 -30.53 10.65 -9.72
C ALA A 121 -29.50 9.53 -9.40
N GLU A 122 -29.42 9.09 -8.14
CA GLU A 122 -28.64 7.94 -7.68
C GLU A 122 -29.12 6.65 -8.37
N MET A 123 -30.44 6.45 -8.48
CA MET A 123 -31.02 5.28 -9.13
C MET A 123 -30.72 5.26 -10.64
N GLU A 124 -30.79 6.42 -11.31
CA GLU A 124 -30.40 6.52 -12.73
C GLU A 124 -28.91 6.24 -12.94
N LEU A 125 -28.03 6.73 -12.05
CA LEU A 125 -26.62 6.40 -12.06
C LEU A 125 -26.43 4.87 -11.93
N PHE A 126 -27.09 4.23 -10.97
CA PHE A 126 -26.98 2.78 -10.78
C PHE A 126 -27.53 2.00 -11.97
N ARG A 127 -28.61 2.46 -12.62
CA ARG A 127 -29.13 1.84 -13.85
C ARG A 127 -28.07 1.82 -14.95
N GLN A 128 -27.36 2.93 -15.17
CA GLN A 128 -26.30 3.03 -16.16
C GLN A 128 -25.09 2.14 -15.79
N GLN A 129 -24.66 2.18 -14.53
CA GLN A 129 -23.49 1.42 -14.08
C GLN A 129 -23.76 -0.09 -14.04
N CYS A 130 -24.96 -0.54 -13.66
CA CYS A 130 -25.32 -1.96 -13.64
C CYS A 130 -25.33 -2.57 -15.06
N ALA A 131 -25.70 -1.79 -16.08
CA ALA A 131 -25.64 -2.26 -17.47
C ALA A 131 -24.20 -2.49 -17.96
N GLU A 132 -23.23 -1.73 -17.44
CA GLU A 132 -21.82 -1.84 -17.83
C GLU A 132 -21.00 -2.81 -16.96
N CYS A 133 -21.30 -2.88 -15.66
CA CYS A 133 -20.48 -3.62 -14.71
C CYS A 133 -20.77 -5.12 -14.74
N ASP A 134 -19.72 -5.90 -14.52
CA ASP A 134 -19.81 -7.37 -14.50
C ASP A 134 -20.04 -7.88 -13.07
N ILE A 135 -19.55 -7.15 -12.06
CA ILE A 135 -19.73 -7.48 -10.64
C ILE A 135 -20.22 -6.23 -9.90
N VAL A 136 -21.21 -6.40 -9.00
CA VAL A 136 -21.67 -5.33 -8.11
C VAL A 136 -21.61 -5.80 -6.66
N ILE A 137 -20.99 -5.01 -5.77
CA ILE A 137 -20.89 -5.29 -4.34
C ILE A 137 -21.57 -4.15 -3.59
N THR A 138 -22.59 -4.46 -2.79
CA THR A 138 -23.34 -3.47 -2.01
C THR A 138 -23.05 -3.62 -0.53
N THR A 139 -22.76 -2.50 0.14
CA THR A 139 -22.36 -2.47 1.56
C THR A 139 -23.10 -1.39 2.36
N ALA A 140 -24.18 -0.82 1.82
CA ALA A 140 -24.86 0.31 2.43
C ALA A 140 -25.71 -0.14 3.62
N LEU A 141 -25.30 0.31 4.81
CA LEU A 141 -25.92 -0.06 6.09
C LEU A 141 -26.13 1.18 6.94
N ILE A 142 -27.36 1.38 7.42
CA ILE A 142 -27.70 2.43 8.38
C ILE A 142 -27.98 1.76 9.74
N PRO A 143 -27.19 2.03 10.79
CA PRO A 143 -27.40 1.41 12.09
C PRO A 143 -28.83 1.60 12.62
N GLY A 144 -29.46 0.50 13.06
CA GLY A 144 -30.81 0.51 13.65
C GLY A 144 -31.96 0.70 12.65
N ARG A 145 -31.67 0.75 11.34
CA ARG A 145 -32.69 0.82 10.28
C ARG A 145 -32.51 -0.33 9.28
N PRO A 146 -33.56 -0.70 8.53
CA PRO A 146 -33.43 -1.58 7.38
C PRO A 146 -32.44 -1.02 6.36
N ALA A 147 -31.75 -1.90 5.64
CA ALA A 147 -30.88 -1.51 4.53
C ALA A 147 -31.71 -0.81 3.43
N PRO A 148 -31.21 0.31 2.87
CA PRO A 148 -31.90 0.98 1.76
C PRO A 148 -31.87 0.10 0.52
N LYS A 149 -32.99 0.06 -0.22
CA LYS A 149 -33.09 -0.63 -1.51
C LYS A 149 -32.50 0.26 -2.61
N LEU A 150 -31.26 -0.04 -2.97
CA LEU A 150 -30.48 0.73 -3.94
C LEU A 150 -30.51 0.10 -5.34
N LEU A 151 -30.63 -1.22 -5.41
CA LEU A 151 -30.72 -1.94 -6.69
C LEU A 151 -32.10 -2.58 -6.83
N THR A 152 -32.88 -2.04 -7.76
CA THR A 152 -34.19 -2.58 -8.11
C THR A 152 -34.06 -3.82 -8.98
N LYS A 153 -35.16 -4.56 -9.10
CA LYS A 153 -35.25 -5.67 -10.05
C LYS A 153 -34.88 -5.27 -11.49
N GLU A 154 -35.26 -4.07 -11.91
CA GLU A 154 -34.95 -3.54 -13.25
C GLU A 154 -33.45 -3.31 -13.45
N HIS A 155 -32.73 -2.85 -12.42
CA HIS A 155 -31.27 -2.69 -12.48
C HIS A 155 -30.58 -4.04 -12.69
N ILE A 156 -31.05 -5.08 -11.99
CA ILE A 156 -30.53 -6.44 -12.11
C ILE A 156 -30.86 -7.06 -13.48
N ASP A 157 -32.09 -6.86 -13.96
CA ASP A 157 -32.53 -7.37 -15.26
C ASP A 157 -31.76 -6.73 -16.44
N GLY A 158 -31.21 -5.53 -16.25
CA GLY A 158 -30.36 -4.84 -17.23
C GLY A 158 -28.89 -5.26 -17.22
N MET A 159 -28.46 -6.12 -16.29
CA MET A 159 -27.07 -6.57 -16.21
C MET A 159 -26.72 -7.58 -17.30
N LYS A 160 -25.42 -7.71 -17.58
CA LYS A 160 -24.91 -8.72 -18.52
C LYS A 160 -25.16 -10.14 -18.00
N HIS A 161 -25.35 -11.07 -18.94
CA HIS A 161 -25.42 -12.49 -18.64
C HIS A 161 -24.11 -12.97 -17.98
N GLY A 162 -24.24 -13.69 -16.86
CA GLY A 162 -23.12 -14.20 -16.08
C GLY A 162 -22.52 -13.19 -15.09
N SER A 163 -23.12 -12.00 -14.95
CA SER A 163 -22.75 -11.04 -13.90
C SER A 163 -23.01 -11.59 -12.50
N VAL A 164 -22.33 -11.02 -11.51
CA VAL A 164 -22.46 -11.42 -10.10
C VAL A 164 -22.78 -10.21 -9.24
N VAL A 165 -23.75 -10.35 -8.34
CA VAL A 165 -24.06 -9.34 -7.33
C VAL A 165 -23.86 -9.90 -5.93
N VAL A 166 -23.20 -9.14 -5.06
CA VAL A 166 -22.92 -9.51 -3.68
C VAL A 166 -23.54 -8.48 -2.75
N ASP A 167 -24.46 -8.93 -1.89
CA ASP A 167 -25.20 -8.07 -0.97
C ASP A 167 -24.75 -8.29 0.46
N LEU A 168 -23.82 -7.45 0.94
CA LEU A 168 -23.31 -7.56 2.30
C LEU A 168 -24.34 -7.10 3.35
N ALA A 169 -25.36 -6.36 2.93
CA ALA A 169 -26.45 -5.91 3.79
C ALA A 169 -27.62 -6.90 3.88
N ALA A 170 -27.49 -8.13 3.36
CA ALA A 170 -28.56 -9.11 3.27
C ALA A 170 -29.32 -9.37 4.59
N GLU A 171 -28.62 -9.37 5.73
CA GLU A 171 -29.20 -9.57 7.07
C GLU A 171 -30.24 -8.51 7.46
N THR A 172 -30.00 -7.25 7.09
CA THR A 172 -30.85 -6.11 7.50
C THR A 172 -31.87 -5.73 6.42
N GLY A 173 -32.17 -6.67 5.52
CA GLY A 173 -33.12 -6.51 4.42
C GLY A 173 -32.46 -6.52 3.04
N GLY A 174 -31.15 -6.29 2.94
CA GLY A 174 -30.38 -6.28 1.68
C GLY A 174 -30.55 -5.00 0.87
N ASN A 175 -29.48 -4.56 0.19
CA ASN A 175 -29.54 -3.43 -0.72
C ASN A 175 -30.19 -3.76 -2.07
N ILE A 176 -30.28 -5.04 -2.42
CA ILE A 176 -30.85 -5.50 -3.69
C ILE A 176 -32.25 -6.06 -3.43
N GLU A 177 -33.24 -5.67 -4.24
CA GLU A 177 -34.62 -6.14 -4.10
C GLU A 177 -34.76 -7.66 -4.23
N THR A 178 -33.94 -8.26 -5.09
CA THR A 178 -33.90 -9.70 -5.36
C THR A 178 -32.98 -10.46 -4.39
N THR A 179 -32.41 -9.83 -3.36
CA THR A 179 -31.57 -10.58 -2.40
C THR A 179 -32.38 -11.61 -1.60
N ARG A 180 -31.82 -12.81 -1.45
CA ARG A 180 -32.30 -13.85 -0.53
C ARG A 180 -31.24 -14.06 0.55
N PRO A 181 -31.47 -13.61 1.80
CA PRO A 181 -30.47 -13.71 2.86
C PRO A 181 -29.99 -15.15 3.08
N GLY A 182 -28.67 -15.31 3.19
CA GLY A 182 -27.99 -16.59 3.42
C GLY A 182 -27.98 -17.54 2.22
N LYS A 183 -28.44 -17.12 1.04
CA LYS A 183 -28.50 -17.96 -0.15
C LYS A 183 -27.66 -17.40 -1.29
N VAL A 184 -27.01 -18.31 -2.00
CA VAL A 184 -26.45 -18.06 -3.33
C VAL A 184 -27.40 -18.67 -4.34
N TYR A 185 -27.88 -17.88 -5.29
CA TYR A 185 -28.81 -18.37 -6.30
C TYR A 185 -28.76 -17.52 -7.57
N GLU A 186 -29.23 -18.07 -8.68
CA GLU A 186 -29.28 -17.37 -9.95
C GLU A 186 -30.67 -16.77 -10.18
N TYR A 187 -30.70 -15.51 -10.63
CA TYR A 187 -31.90 -14.81 -11.05
C TYR A 187 -31.60 -14.05 -12.34
N ASN A 188 -32.39 -14.31 -13.39
CA ASN A 188 -32.21 -13.72 -14.72
C ASN A 188 -30.76 -13.79 -15.25
N ASN A 189 -30.09 -14.93 -15.05
CA ASN A 189 -28.68 -15.16 -15.41
C ASN A 189 -27.65 -14.29 -14.68
N VAL A 190 -28.05 -13.66 -13.57
CA VAL A 190 -27.16 -12.95 -12.65
C VAL A 190 -27.07 -13.77 -11.36
N THR A 191 -25.86 -14.10 -10.94
CA THR A 191 -25.67 -14.84 -9.69
C THR A 191 -25.76 -13.87 -8.52
N HIS A 192 -26.67 -14.14 -7.59
CA HIS A 192 -26.86 -13.38 -6.37
C HIS A 192 -26.17 -14.09 -5.21
N VAL A 193 -25.25 -13.41 -4.57
CA VAL A 193 -24.56 -13.85 -3.35
C VAL A 193 -25.13 -13.05 -2.18
N GLY A 194 -26.22 -13.55 -1.58
CA GLY A 194 -26.87 -12.94 -0.42
C GLY A 194 -26.18 -13.28 0.91
N LEU A 195 -24.85 -13.35 0.90
CA LEU A 195 -24.06 -13.66 2.09
C LEU A 195 -23.71 -12.36 2.82
N SER A 196 -24.13 -12.27 4.06
CA SER A 196 -24.08 -11.06 4.86
C SER A 196 -22.71 -10.78 5.48
N LEU A 197 -22.53 -9.52 5.85
CA LEU A 197 -21.28 -8.95 6.34
C LEU A 197 -20.79 -9.54 7.67
N TYR A 198 -21.68 -9.92 8.59
CA TYR A 198 -21.29 -10.37 9.94
C TYR A 198 -21.49 -11.86 10.18
N GLU A 199 -22.54 -12.48 9.64
CA GLU A 199 -22.82 -13.91 9.86
C GLU A 199 -22.03 -14.83 8.91
N HIS A 200 -22.00 -14.49 7.62
CA HIS A 200 -21.54 -15.42 6.60
C HIS A 200 -20.13 -15.14 6.09
N MET A 201 -19.77 -13.88 5.83
CA MET A 201 -18.46 -13.58 5.22
C MET A 201 -17.28 -13.86 6.16
N PRO A 202 -17.26 -13.39 7.43
CA PRO A 202 -16.12 -13.64 8.31
C PRO A 202 -15.96 -15.12 8.69
N SER A 203 -17.07 -15.86 8.82
CA SER A 203 -17.06 -17.30 9.12
C SER A 203 -16.45 -18.16 8.01
N ARG A 204 -16.36 -17.63 6.78
CA ARG A 204 -15.69 -18.24 5.62
C ARG A 204 -14.20 -17.94 5.54
N MET A 205 -13.68 -17.10 6.44
CA MET A 205 -12.25 -16.89 6.68
C MET A 205 -11.92 -17.06 8.17
N PRO A 206 -12.23 -18.23 8.77
CA PRO A 206 -12.33 -18.39 10.21
C PRO A 206 -10.99 -18.19 10.94
N ALA A 207 -9.87 -18.57 10.31
CA ALA A 207 -8.54 -18.36 10.90
C ALA A 207 -8.23 -16.85 11.05
N GLN A 208 -8.47 -16.07 9.99
CA GLN A 208 -8.22 -14.63 10.00
C GLN A 208 -9.21 -13.89 10.91
N ALA A 209 -10.48 -14.29 10.89
CA ALA A 209 -11.52 -13.71 11.75
C ALA A 209 -11.21 -13.95 13.23
N SER A 210 -10.85 -15.19 13.59
CA SER A 210 -10.50 -15.55 14.97
C SER A 210 -9.25 -14.79 15.44
N PHE A 211 -8.22 -14.68 14.59
CA PHE A 211 -7.00 -13.95 14.91
C PHE A 211 -7.25 -12.45 15.15
N LEU A 212 -7.98 -11.78 14.25
CA LEU A 212 -8.27 -10.35 14.39
C LEU A 212 -9.18 -10.10 15.59
N PHE A 213 -10.22 -10.91 15.78
CA PHE A 213 -11.11 -10.83 16.94
C PHE A 213 -10.33 -11.00 18.26
N ALA A 214 -9.49 -12.03 18.36
CA ALA A 214 -8.67 -12.27 19.56
C ALA A 214 -7.73 -11.10 19.84
N ASN A 215 -7.11 -10.51 18.81
CA ASN A 215 -6.27 -9.32 18.96
C ASN A 215 -7.07 -8.09 19.42
N ASN A 216 -8.28 -7.87 18.89
CA ASN A 216 -9.13 -6.79 19.37
C ASN A 216 -9.49 -6.98 20.85
N MET A 217 -9.86 -8.21 21.25
CA MET A 217 -10.17 -8.54 22.64
C MET A 217 -8.97 -8.37 23.55
N ALA A 218 -7.79 -8.88 23.18
CA ALA A 218 -6.57 -8.73 23.96
C ALA A 218 -6.19 -7.25 24.15
N LYS A 219 -6.23 -6.46 23.06
CA LYS A 219 -5.97 -5.01 23.12
C LYS A 219 -6.98 -4.28 23.99
N TYR A 220 -8.26 -4.66 23.90
CA TYR A 220 -9.31 -4.09 24.74
C TYR A 220 -9.08 -4.40 26.22
N LEU A 221 -8.82 -5.66 26.58
CA LEU A 221 -8.51 -6.07 27.95
C LEU A 221 -7.27 -5.35 28.51
N CYS A 222 -6.21 -5.22 27.71
CA CYS A 222 -5.02 -4.47 28.10
C CYS A 222 -5.26 -2.96 28.23
N SER A 223 -6.34 -2.42 27.63
CA SER A 223 -6.68 -0.99 27.70
C SER A 223 -7.57 -0.62 28.89
N MET A 224 -8.20 -1.59 29.55
CA MET A 224 -9.14 -1.36 30.65
C MET A 224 -8.48 -0.87 31.95
N GLY A 225 -7.16 -1.02 32.08
CA GLY A 225 -6.48 -0.72 33.33
C GLY A 225 -4.95 -0.76 33.23
N PRO A 226 -4.25 -0.49 34.34
CA PRO A 226 -2.80 -0.56 34.40
C PRO A 226 -2.27 -1.99 34.21
N PRO A 227 -1.01 -2.15 33.74
CA PRO A 227 -0.42 -3.46 33.53
C PRO A 227 -0.17 -4.20 34.86
N GLY A 228 -0.25 -5.53 34.84
CA GLY A 228 0.19 -6.41 35.93
C GLY A 228 -0.93 -7.06 36.76
N TYR A 229 -2.17 -6.62 36.63
CA TYR A 229 -3.34 -7.26 37.23
C TYR A 229 -4.62 -6.91 36.46
N PHE A 230 -5.68 -7.70 36.64
CA PHE A 230 -6.97 -7.41 36.03
C PHE A 230 -7.64 -6.24 36.78
N PHE A 231 -7.92 -5.17 36.06
CA PHE A 231 -8.59 -3.97 36.57
C PHE A 231 -9.54 -3.45 35.50
N VAL A 232 -10.74 -3.02 35.92
CA VAL A 232 -11.73 -2.40 35.05
C VAL A 232 -11.91 -0.95 35.49
N ASP A 233 -11.34 -0.03 34.73
CA ASP A 233 -11.57 1.40 34.90
C ASP A 233 -12.97 1.76 34.39
N TYR A 234 -13.88 2.08 35.31
CA TYR A 234 -15.27 2.44 34.99
C TYR A 234 -15.42 3.87 34.46
N ASP A 235 -14.42 4.72 34.70
CA ASP A 235 -14.39 6.11 34.25
C ASP A 235 -13.76 6.21 32.85
N ASP A 236 -13.05 5.17 32.42
CA ASP A 236 -12.50 5.04 31.08
C ASP A 236 -13.60 4.98 29.99
N VAL A 237 -13.58 5.96 29.08
CA VAL A 237 -14.62 6.17 28.05
C VAL A 237 -14.85 4.95 27.14
N PRO A 238 -13.82 4.28 26.58
CA PRO A 238 -13.99 3.00 25.87
C PRO A 238 -14.59 1.90 26.73
N THR A 239 -14.09 1.72 27.95
CA THR A 239 -14.52 0.66 28.86
C THR A 239 -15.98 0.85 29.26
N ARG A 240 -16.35 2.06 29.69
CA ARG A 240 -17.73 2.43 30.00
C ARG A 240 -18.66 2.30 28.80
N GLY A 241 -18.18 2.66 27.60
CA GLY A 241 -18.96 2.60 26.37
C GLY A 241 -19.17 1.19 25.79
N ALA A 242 -18.43 0.18 26.25
CA ALA A 242 -18.70 -1.22 25.93
C ALA A 242 -19.55 -1.93 27.02
N MET A 243 -19.64 -1.35 28.21
CA MET A 243 -20.31 -1.93 29.37
C MET A 243 -21.83 -1.78 29.28
N LEU A 244 -22.52 -2.92 29.08
CA LEU A 244 -23.99 -2.98 29.02
C LEU A 244 -24.63 -3.18 30.39
N CYS A 245 -23.99 -3.95 31.27
CA CYS A 245 -24.49 -4.28 32.60
C CYS A 245 -23.33 -4.33 33.60
N ARG A 246 -23.60 -3.92 34.84
CA ARG A 246 -22.68 -3.99 35.98
C ARG A 246 -23.45 -4.46 37.20
N ASP A 247 -22.94 -5.49 37.89
CA ASP A 247 -23.50 -6.01 39.15
C ASP A 247 -25.01 -6.35 39.06
N GLY A 248 -25.48 -6.75 37.87
CA GLY A 248 -26.89 -7.06 37.61
C GLY A 248 -27.75 -5.86 37.20
N GLU A 249 -27.22 -4.64 37.23
CA GLU A 249 -27.91 -3.42 36.81
C GLU A 249 -27.56 -3.04 35.37
N LEU A 250 -28.57 -2.65 34.58
CA LEU A 250 -28.39 -2.22 33.21
C LEU A 250 -27.77 -0.81 33.18
N THR A 251 -26.61 -0.67 32.53
CA THR A 251 -25.88 0.61 32.40
C THR A 251 -25.99 1.21 30.99
N TRP A 252 -26.78 0.59 30.11
CA TRP A 252 -27.07 1.04 28.75
C TRP A 252 -28.47 1.71 28.68
N PRO A 253 -28.67 2.76 27.85
CA PRO A 253 -27.71 3.41 26.96
C PRO A 253 -26.76 4.37 27.70
N TRP A 254 -25.54 4.49 27.20
CA TRP A 254 -24.57 5.45 27.71
C TRP A 254 -24.24 6.47 26.63
N ASN A 255 -24.37 7.75 26.97
CA ASN A 255 -23.95 8.84 26.09
C ASN A 255 -22.50 9.18 26.40
N PRO A 256 -21.59 9.03 25.42
CA PRO A 256 -20.20 9.40 25.62
C PRO A 256 -20.09 10.90 25.90
N PRO A 257 -19.14 11.33 26.75
CA PRO A 257 -18.81 12.75 26.87
C PRO A 257 -18.42 13.28 25.48
N LYS A 258 -18.80 14.52 25.18
CA LYS A 258 -18.39 15.18 23.93
C LYS A 258 -16.87 15.24 23.93
N VAL A 259 -16.25 14.43 23.09
CA VAL A 259 -14.84 14.58 22.77
C VAL A 259 -14.78 15.87 21.98
N GLU A 260 -14.15 16.91 22.54
CA GLU A 260 -13.71 18.05 21.74
C GLU A 260 -12.91 17.43 20.61
N ALA A 261 -13.40 17.59 19.37
CA ALA A 261 -12.57 17.27 18.22
C ALA A 261 -11.23 17.95 18.49
N PRO A 262 -10.08 17.29 18.25
CA PRO A 262 -8.83 18.03 18.14
C PRO A 262 -9.19 19.26 17.30
N PRO A 263 -8.87 20.49 17.75
CA PRO A 263 -9.16 21.68 16.96
C PRO A 263 -8.76 21.29 15.56
N ALA A 264 -9.71 21.39 14.61
CA ALA A 264 -9.45 21.04 13.23
C ALA A 264 -8.05 21.56 13.00
N LYS A 265 -7.09 20.66 12.73
CA LYS A 265 -5.75 21.10 12.37
C LYS A 265 -6.09 22.19 11.38
N GLU A 266 -5.75 23.44 11.69
CA GLU A 266 -5.71 24.45 10.65
C GLU A 266 -4.95 23.69 9.59
N GLU A 267 -5.66 23.36 8.51
CA GLU A 267 -4.98 22.99 7.30
C GLU A 267 -4.02 24.15 7.19
N GLU A 268 -2.74 23.90 7.48
CA GLU A 268 -1.71 24.67 6.83
C GLU A 268 -2.17 24.59 5.40
N GLU A 269 -2.74 25.70 4.90
CA GLU A 269 -3.17 25.82 3.53
C GLU A 269 -2.05 25.14 2.76
N PRO A 270 -2.33 24.01 2.06
CA PRO A 270 -1.32 23.44 1.19
C PRO A 270 -0.92 24.62 0.33
N ALA A 271 0.31 25.10 0.50
CA ALA A 271 0.76 26.40 0.00
C ALA A 271 0.23 26.55 -1.41
N GLU A 272 -0.82 27.37 -1.59
CA GLU A 272 -1.80 27.30 -2.66
C GLU A 272 -1.56 26.09 -3.58
N ALA A 273 -2.21 24.96 -3.31
CA ALA A 273 -2.54 24.04 -4.38
C ALA A 273 -3.36 24.86 -5.37
N THR A 274 -2.62 25.52 -6.28
CA THR A 274 -3.13 26.31 -7.37
C THR A 274 -4.26 25.50 -7.95
N LEU A 275 -5.45 26.09 -7.97
CA LEU A 275 -6.59 25.55 -8.70
C LEU A 275 -6.06 25.26 -10.10
N VAL A 276 -5.69 24.01 -10.36
CA VAL A 276 -5.39 23.56 -11.70
C VAL A 276 -6.75 23.62 -12.35
N ALA A 277 -7.00 24.72 -13.07
CA ALA A 277 -8.20 24.87 -13.88
C ALA A 277 -8.44 23.55 -14.59
N GLU A 278 -9.66 23.00 -14.52
CA GLU A 278 -9.99 21.77 -15.25
C GLU A 278 -9.62 21.98 -16.72
N MET A 279 -8.51 21.36 -17.11
CA MET A 279 -7.99 21.46 -18.46
C MET A 279 -8.76 20.47 -19.31
N SER A 280 -9.08 20.86 -20.54
CA SER A 280 -9.69 19.90 -21.46
C SER A 280 -8.73 18.71 -21.70
N PRO A 281 -9.22 17.51 -22.02
CA PRO A 281 -8.37 16.33 -22.25
C PRO A 281 -7.27 16.56 -23.31
N GLU A 282 -7.52 17.42 -24.28
CA GLU A 282 -6.54 17.81 -25.30
C GLU A 282 -5.45 18.73 -24.73
N GLU A 283 -5.80 19.66 -23.85
CA GLU A 283 -4.85 20.57 -23.20
C GLU A 283 -4.01 19.84 -22.14
N GLU A 284 -4.58 18.89 -21.40
CA GLU A 284 -3.85 18.03 -20.46
C GLU A 284 -2.85 17.13 -21.21
N SER A 285 -3.29 16.53 -22.32
CA SER A 285 -2.42 15.75 -23.21
C SER A 285 -1.29 16.60 -23.79
N PHE A 286 -1.58 17.83 -24.21
CA PHE A 286 -0.57 18.76 -24.73
C PHE A 286 0.42 19.19 -23.65
N GLN A 287 -0.03 19.56 -22.44
CA GLN A 287 0.86 19.95 -21.34
C GLN A 287 1.68 18.78 -20.80
N SER A 288 1.10 17.59 -20.67
CA SER A 288 1.84 16.37 -20.29
C SER A 288 2.92 16.02 -21.32
N THR A 289 2.60 16.16 -22.60
CA THR A 289 3.57 15.97 -23.68
C THR A 289 4.64 17.07 -23.66
N ALA A 290 4.25 18.33 -23.49
CA ALA A 290 5.17 19.47 -23.46
C ALA A 290 6.12 19.41 -22.25
N SER A 291 5.62 19.03 -21.07
CA SER A 291 6.43 18.85 -19.86
C SER A 291 7.39 17.68 -19.99
N SER A 292 6.96 16.56 -20.58
CA SER A 292 7.83 15.43 -20.91
C SER A 292 8.92 15.82 -21.92
N VAL A 293 8.55 16.55 -22.98
CA VAL A 293 9.51 17.04 -23.99
C VAL A 293 10.49 18.04 -23.37
N ALA A 294 10.03 18.94 -22.49
CA ALA A 294 10.89 19.88 -21.79
C ALA A 294 11.88 19.17 -20.87
N LEU A 295 11.42 18.18 -20.09
CA LEU A 295 12.27 17.37 -19.23
C LEU A 295 13.32 16.60 -20.04
N VAL A 296 12.91 15.91 -21.11
CA VAL A 296 13.83 15.17 -21.98
C VAL A 296 14.84 16.12 -22.64
N SER A 297 14.39 17.28 -23.13
CA SER A 297 15.28 18.29 -23.72
C SER A 297 16.29 18.83 -22.72
N LEU A 298 15.87 19.03 -21.46
CA LEU A 298 16.74 19.50 -20.38
C LEU A 298 17.78 18.42 -20.00
N ILE A 299 17.37 17.15 -19.94
CA ILE A 299 18.29 16.03 -19.73
C ILE A 299 19.30 15.94 -20.87
N VAL A 300 18.86 16.04 -22.14
CA VAL A 300 19.74 16.01 -23.31
C VAL A 300 20.72 17.19 -23.30
N MET A 301 20.25 18.40 -22.99
CA MET A 301 21.13 19.56 -22.84
C MET A 301 22.13 19.40 -21.71
N ALA A 302 21.71 18.86 -20.56
CA ALA A 302 22.61 18.57 -19.44
C ALA A 302 23.68 17.53 -19.82
N LEU A 303 23.32 16.50 -20.59
CA LEU A 303 24.27 15.50 -21.09
C LEU A 303 25.24 16.08 -22.12
N LEU A 304 24.78 16.95 -23.02
CA LEU A 304 25.64 17.64 -23.99
C LEU A 304 26.61 18.60 -23.28
N ALA A 305 26.15 19.36 -22.29
CA ALA A 305 26.99 20.23 -21.48
C ALA A 305 28.02 19.41 -20.66
N ALA A 306 27.60 18.30 -20.07
CA ALA A 306 28.49 17.37 -19.37
C ALA A 306 29.59 16.81 -20.29
N GLY A 307 29.28 16.55 -21.57
CA GLY A 307 30.26 16.09 -22.57
C GLY A 307 31.38 17.08 -22.85
N THR A 308 31.20 18.37 -22.54
CA THR A 308 32.25 19.39 -22.65
C THR A 308 33.19 19.44 -21.43
N ALA A 309 32.88 18.74 -20.34
CA ALA A 309 33.59 18.83 -19.05
C ALA A 309 34.89 17.99 -18.97
N GLY A 310 35.44 17.53 -20.09
CA GLY A 310 36.64 16.70 -20.15
C GLY A 310 36.36 15.20 -19.98
N GLN A 311 37.32 14.37 -20.39
CA GLN A 311 37.14 12.92 -20.51
C GLN A 311 36.91 12.21 -19.16
N SER A 312 37.57 12.66 -18.09
CA SER A 312 37.41 12.08 -16.75
C SER A 312 36.01 12.32 -16.18
N VAL A 313 35.49 13.54 -16.32
CA VAL A 313 34.14 13.92 -15.85
C VAL A 313 33.07 13.17 -16.65
N THR A 314 33.24 13.08 -17.97
CA THR A 314 32.33 12.33 -18.84
C THR A 314 32.28 10.85 -18.45
N THR A 315 33.43 10.24 -18.12
CA THR A 315 33.51 8.84 -17.69
C THR A 315 32.83 8.62 -16.33
N MET A 316 33.04 9.52 -15.36
CA MET A 316 32.38 9.46 -14.05
C MET A 316 30.87 9.63 -14.16
N LEU A 317 30.39 10.57 -14.96
CA LEU A 317 28.95 10.80 -15.17
C LEU A 317 28.28 9.63 -15.89
N THR A 318 28.94 9.03 -16.88
CA THR A 318 28.46 7.81 -17.53
C THR A 318 28.31 6.68 -16.53
N THR A 319 29.31 6.49 -15.67
CA THR A 319 29.30 5.46 -14.64
C THR A 319 28.21 5.72 -13.60
N LEU A 320 28.04 6.98 -13.17
CA LEU A 320 26.97 7.38 -12.27
C LEU A 320 25.59 7.10 -12.89
N GLY A 321 25.37 7.45 -14.15
CA GLY A 321 24.10 7.20 -14.85
C GLY A 321 23.76 5.71 -14.92
N LEU A 322 24.72 4.87 -15.33
CA LEU A 322 24.52 3.42 -15.36
C LEU A 322 24.31 2.82 -13.96
N ALA A 323 25.06 3.30 -12.96
CA ALA A 323 24.89 2.86 -11.56
C ALA A 323 23.52 3.24 -11.00
N LEU A 324 22.98 4.42 -11.33
CA LEU A 324 21.63 4.83 -10.92
C LEU A 324 20.55 3.95 -11.57
N ILE A 325 20.66 3.65 -12.87
CA ILE A 325 19.72 2.78 -13.59
C ILE A 325 19.76 1.35 -13.01
N GLY A 326 20.97 0.79 -12.86
CA GLY A 326 21.15 -0.53 -12.27
C GLY A 326 20.66 -0.59 -10.82
N GLY A 327 20.99 0.43 -10.03
CA GLY A 327 20.55 0.55 -8.64
C GLY A 327 19.02 0.61 -8.51
N ALA A 328 18.35 1.38 -9.37
CA ALA A 328 16.89 1.45 -9.38
C ALA A 328 16.26 0.08 -9.64
N GLN A 329 16.73 -0.66 -10.65
CA GLN A 329 16.19 -2.00 -10.95
C GLN A 329 16.45 -3.02 -9.84
N VAL A 330 17.62 -2.96 -9.21
CA VAL A 330 17.94 -3.85 -8.07
C VAL A 330 17.01 -3.56 -6.88
N VAL A 331 16.72 -2.28 -6.60
CA VAL A 331 15.84 -1.89 -5.48
C VAL A 331 14.38 -2.24 -5.79
N TYR A 332 13.90 -2.02 -7.01
CA TYR A 332 12.53 -2.38 -7.40
C TYR A 332 12.25 -3.89 -7.32
N GLY A 333 13.28 -4.73 -7.45
CA GLY A 333 13.16 -6.18 -7.35
C GLY A 333 13.11 -6.74 -5.92
N VAL A 334 13.24 -5.90 -4.88
CA VAL A 334 13.25 -6.36 -3.49
C VAL A 334 11.84 -6.68 -3.01
N VAL A 335 11.67 -7.83 -2.36
CA VAL A 335 10.38 -8.24 -1.78
C VAL A 335 9.98 -7.24 -0.67
N PRO A 336 8.72 -6.77 -0.60
CA PRO A 336 8.31 -5.74 0.36
C PRO A 336 8.63 -6.04 1.84
N ALA A 337 8.62 -7.32 2.22
CA ALA A 337 8.98 -7.76 3.57
C ALA A 337 10.43 -7.44 3.96
N LEU A 338 11.31 -7.21 2.98
CA LEU A 338 12.74 -6.94 3.19
C LEU A 338 13.09 -5.45 3.06
N HIS A 339 12.12 -4.53 2.93
CA HIS A 339 12.42 -3.10 2.84
C HIS A 339 13.15 -2.55 4.08
N SER A 340 12.82 -3.00 5.29
CA SER A 340 13.53 -2.57 6.51
C SER A 340 14.96 -3.10 6.58
N PRO A 341 15.23 -4.40 6.32
CA PRO A 341 16.60 -4.88 6.09
C PRO A 341 17.34 -4.13 4.99
N LEU A 342 16.69 -3.82 3.86
CA LEU A 342 17.28 -3.07 2.75
C LEU A 342 17.73 -1.67 3.19
N MET A 343 16.89 -0.94 3.94
CA MET A 343 17.25 0.36 4.52
C MET A 343 18.46 0.25 5.46
N SER A 344 18.56 -0.83 6.23
CA SER A 344 19.72 -1.08 7.10
C SER A 344 20.99 -1.35 6.30
N VAL A 345 20.90 -2.09 5.17
CA VAL A 345 22.01 -2.35 4.26
C VAL A 345 22.47 -1.08 3.55
N THR A 346 21.55 -0.24 3.05
CA THR A 346 21.91 1.01 2.39
C THR A 346 22.59 1.97 3.37
N ASN A 347 22.18 1.98 4.65
CA ASN A 347 22.87 2.72 5.71
C ASN A 347 24.26 2.15 6.06
N ALA A 348 24.46 0.84 5.95
CA ALA A 348 25.79 0.24 6.10
C ALA A 348 26.71 0.63 4.94
N ILE A 349 26.20 0.56 3.71
CA ILE A 349 26.93 0.86 2.47
C ILE A 349 27.24 2.36 2.36
N SER A 350 26.36 3.25 2.83
CA SER A 350 26.64 4.70 2.84
C SER A 350 27.86 5.06 3.70
N GLY A 351 28.26 4.18 4.62
CA GLY A 351 29.53 4.26 5.34
C GLY A 351 30.79 4.13 4.46
N LEU A 352 30.66 3.86 3.15
CA LEU A 352 31.77 3.93 2.19
C LEU A 352 32.40 5.34 2.06
N THR A 353 31.79 6.37 2.66
CA THR A 353 32.44 7.66 2.92
C THR A 353 33.79 7.53 3.66
N VAL A 354 34.02 6.40 4.35
CA VAL A 354 35.32 6.04 4.94
C VAL A 354 36.46 6.08 3.91
N VAL A 355 36.21 5.76 2.64
CA VAL A 355 37.23 5.77 1.57
C VAL A 355 37.75 7.20 1.36
N GLY A 356 36.85 8.18 1.29
CA GLY A 356 37.23 9.60 1.19
C GLY A 356 37.99 10.08 2.43
N GLY A 357 37.59 9.61 3.61
CA GLY A 357 38.31 9.86 4.87
C GLY A 357 39.74 9.30 4.84
N ILE A 358 39.92 8.04 4.44
CA ILE A 358 41.23 7.38 4.38
C ILE A 358 42.15 8.06 3.36
N LEU A 359 41.64 8.44 2.18
CA LEU A 359 42.42 9.11 1.15
C LEU A 359 42.92 10.50 1.57
N MET A 360 42.19 11.19 2.44
CA MET A 360 42.53 12.51 2.96
C MET A 360 43.26 12.46 4.31
N MET A 361 43.35 11.28 4.91
CA MET A 361 44.07 11.04 6.16
C MET A 361 45.58 10.99 5.89
N GLY A 362 46.37 11.60 6.76
CA GLY A 362 47.83 11.67 6.60
C GLY A 362 48.51 12.28 7.82
N GLY A 363 49.82 12.50 7.72
CA GLY A 363 50.69 12.91 8.83
C GLY A 363 51.47 11.74 9.41
N GLY A 364 52.02 11.91 10.61
CA GLY A 364 52.61 10.83 11.40
C GLY A 364 51.58 9.96 12.13
N TYR A 365 51.88 9.55 13.36
CA TYR A 365 50.95 8.79 14.21
C TYR A 365 49.67 9.59 14.57
N MET A 366 49.77 10.92 14.58
CA MET A 366 48.65 11.83 14.84
C MET A 366 48.44 12.78 13.66
N PRO A 367 47.20 13.20 13.37
CA PRO A 367 46.93 14.22 12.36
C PRO A 367 47.62 15.56 12.70
N GLU A 368 48.28 16.17 11.72
CA GLU A 368 49.06 17.40 11.90
C GLU A 368 48.29 18.65 11.45
N THR A 369 47.35 18.48 10.53
CA THR A 369 46.56 19.58 9.94
C THR A 369 45.06 19.39 10.19
N LEU A 370 44.31 20.49 10.15
CA LEU A 370 42.85 20.46 10.32
C LEU A 370 42.14 19.53 9.32
N PRO A 371 42.47 19.50 8.01
CA PRO A 371 41.87 18.55 7.07
C PRO A 371 42.12 17.09 7.45
N GLN A 372 43.30 16.75 7.98
CA GLN A 372 43.60 15.38 8.42
C GLN A 372 42.80 15.00 9.68
N TRP A 373 42.57 15.94 10.59
CA TRP A 373 41.68 15.74 11.74
C TRP A 373 40.23 15.50 11.31
N LEU A 374 39.73 16.29 10.35
CA LEU A 374 38.40 16.10 9.79
C LEU A 374 38.29 14.77 9.04
N ALA A 375 39.32 14.37 8.30
CA ALA A 375 39.39 13.10 7.59
C ALA A 375 39.38 11.91 8.57
N ALA A 376 40.16 11.98 9.65
CA ALA A 376 40.17 10.97 10.71
C ALA A 376 38.81 10.84 11.42
N ALA A 377 38.16 11.97 11.72
CA ALA A 377 36.82 11.99 12.30
C ALA A 377 35.76 11.41 11.34
N ALA A 378 35.82 11.79 10.05
CA ALA A 378 34.94 11.25 9.02
C ALA A 378 35.12 9.74 8.86
N ALA A 379 36.35 9.24 8.85
CA ALA A 379 36.65 7.81 8.81
C ALA A 379 36.09 7.07 10.03
N LEU A 380 36.27 7.63 11.24
CA LEU A 380 35.74 7.04 12.48
C LEU A 380 34.21 6.92 12.45
N ILE A 381 33.51 8.00 12.12
CA ILE A 381 32.03 8.02 12.06
C ILE A 381 31.53 7.07 10.97
N SER A 382 32.20 7.05 9.82
CA SER A 382 31.85 6.14 8.72
C SER A 382 32.01 4.67 9.12
N MET A 383 33.04 4.33 9.91
CA MET A 383 33.22 2.97 10.44
C MET A 383 32.11 2.56 11.42
N VAL A 384 31.56 3.51 12.20
CA VAL A 384 30.38 3.24 13.05
C VAL A 384 29.17 2.89 12.18
N ASN A 385 28.96 3.59 11.06
CA ASN A 385 27.87 3.29 10.12
C ASN A 385 28.05 1.92 9.46
N VAL A 386 29.26 1.58 9.00
CA VAL A 386 29.56 0.26 8.41
C VAL A 386 29.32 -0.85 9.44
N GLY A 387 29.97 -0.77 10.60
CA GLY A 387 29.88 -1.80 11.63
C GLY A 387 28.47 -1.97 12.19
N GLY A 388 27.83 -0.86 12.58
CA GLY A 388 26.48 -0.86 13.12
C GLY A 388 25.44 -1.32 12.10
N GLY A 389 25.54 -0.84 10.86
CA GLY A 389 24.61 -1.17 9.78
C GLY A 389 24.64 -2.66 9.42
N PHE A 390 25.82 -3.28 9.30
CA PHE A 390 25.92 -4.71 9.01
C PHE A 390 25.47 -5.60 10.19
N VAL A 391 25.75 -5.20 11.43
CA VAL A 391 25.26 -5.92 12.63
C VAL A 391 23.73 -5.89 12.71
N MET A 392 23.12 -4.72 12.49
CA MET A 392 21.67 -4.59 12.53
C MET A 392 21.00 -5.33 11.37
N THR A 393 21.57 -5.22 10.17
CA THR A 393 21.11 -5.99 9.00
C THR A 393 21.08 -7.48 9.31
N ARG A 394 22.17 -8.03 9.85
CA ARG A 394 22.24 -9.45 10.20
C ARG A 394 21.15 -9.85 11.18
N ARG A 395 20.94 -9.06 12.25
CA ARG A 395 19.85 -9.31 13.21
C ARG A 395 18.48 -9.30 12.56
N MET A 396 18.22 -8.34 11.68
CA MET A 396 16.93 -8.23 10.98
C MET A 396 16.68 -9.41 10.04
N ILE A 397 17.71 -9.86 9.28
CA ILE A 397 17.59 -11.00 8.37
C ILE A 397 17.45 -12.31 9.14
N ASP A 398 18.17 -12.48 10.25
CA ASP A 398 18.10 -13.69 11.08
C ASP A 398 16.69 -13.90 11.69
N MET A 399 15.89 -12.84 11.87
CA MET A 399 14.50 -12.93 12.31
C MET A 399 13.55 -13.59 11.28
N PHE A 400 13.96 -13.67 10.00
CA PHE A 400 13.17 -14.33 8.95
C PHE A 400 13.48 -15.83 8.83
N LYS A 401 14.49 -16.35 9.54
CA LYS A 401 14.81 -17.78 9.55
C LYS A 401 13.78 -18.55 10.39
N ARG A 402 13.26 -19.64 9.85
CA ARG A 402 12.32 -20.53 10.55
C ARG A 402 13.08 -21.69 11.19
N GLU A 403 12.52 -22.24 12.27
CA GLU A 403 13.11 -23.40 12.97
C GLU A 403 13.19 -24.67 12.09
N THR A 404 12.38 -24.73 11.02
CA THR A 404 12.35 -25.84 10.06
C THR A 404 13.26 -25.65 8.85
N ASP A 405 13.91 -24.49 8.72
CA ASP A 405 14.85 -24.26 7.62
C ASP A 405 16.12 -25.09 7.83
N VAL A 406 16.68 -25.62 6.74
CA VAL A 406 17.94 -26.37 6.76
C VAL A 406 19.09 -25.49 7.24
N SER A 407 20.04 -26.08 7.97
CA SER A 407 21.24 -25.37 8.42
C SER A 407 21.98 -24.74 7.24
N GLN A 408 22.19 -23.43 7.31
CA GLN A 408 22.95 -22.67 6.32
C GLN A 408 24.36 -22.39 6.85
N PHE A 409 25.38 -22.85 6.13
CA PHE A 409 26.79 -22.64 6.49
C PHE A 409 27.30 -21.29 5.97
N ALA A 410 26.72 -20.18 6.46
CA ALA A 410 27.06 -18.83 6.02
C ALA A 410 28.55 -18.47 6.24
N GLU A 411 29.21 -19.13 7.19
CA GLU A 411 30.64 -18.97 7.46
C GLU A 411 31.52 -19.35 6.27
N MET A 412 31.05 -20.20 5.36
CA MET A 412 31.79 -20.55 4.14
C MET A 412 31.98 -19.35 3.21
N TYR A 413 31.14 -18.31 3.29
CA TYR A 413 31.35 -17.06 2.55
C TYR A 413 32.58 -16.26 3.03
N ALA A 414 33.18 -16.62 4.18
CA ALA A 414 34.47 -16.07 4.59
C ALA A 414 35.62 -16.54 3.68
N LEU A 415 35.51 -17.72 3.04
CA LEU A 415 36.55 -18.25 2.14
C LEU A 415 36.79 -17.35 0.92
N PRO A 416 35.78 -17.00 0.09
CA PRO A 416 36.02 -16.10 -1.04
C PRO A 416 36.47 -14.71 -0.59
N ALA A 417 36.00 -14.20 0.56
CA ALA A 417 36.45 -12.92 1.11
C ALA A 417 37.93 -12.95 1.53
N ALA A 418 38.35 -13.98 2.26
CA ALA A 418 39.73 -14.16 2.69
C ALA A 418 40.67 -14.39 1.50
N LEU A 419 40.22 -15.18 0.51
CA LEU A 419 40.95 -15.40 -0.73
C LEU A 419 41.14 -14.08 -1.49
N PHE A 420 40.09 -13.28 -1.61
CA PHE A 420 40.15 -11.98 -2.27
C PHE A 420 41.15 -11.05 -1.59
N VAL A 421 41.05 -10.86 -0.26
CA VAL A 421 41.96 -9.99 0.50
C VAL A 421 43.40 -10.51 0.45
N GLY A 422 43.59 -11.82 0.55
CA GLY A 422 44.91 -12.45 0.49
C GLY A 422 45.58 -12.30 -0.87
N LEU A 423 44.85 -12.59 -1.96
CA LEU A 423 45.34 -12.39 -3.33
C LEU A 423 45.63 -10.92 -3.62
N TYR A 424 44.78 -10.03 -3.14
CA TYR A 424 45.00 -8.58 -3.25
C TYR A 424 46.31 -8.17 -2.54
N ALA A 425 46.49 -8.57 -1.28
CA ALA A 425 47.68 -8.24 -0.51
C ALA A 425 48.97 -8.80 -1.13
N VAL A 426 48.92 -10.05 -1.63
CA VAL A 426 50.04 -10.66 -2.36
C VAL A 426 50.33 -9.89 -3.65
N GLY A 427 49.30 -9.59 -4.44
CA GLY A 427 49.43 -8.82 -5.68
C GLY A 427 50.03 -7.43 -5.45
N THR A 428 49.62 -6.72 -4.40
CA THR A 428 50.22 -5.43 -4.01
C THR A 428 51.66 -5.60 -3.55
N SER A 429 51.97 -6.63 -2.75
CA SER A 429 53.35 -6.89 -2.29
C SER A 429 54.32 -7.22 -3.42
N LEU A 430 53.80 -7.83 -4.50
CA LEU A 430 54.56 -8.17 -5.70
C LEU A 430 54.59 -7.01 -6.73
N GLY A 431 53.91 -5.89 -6.44
CA GLY A 431 53.83 -4.74 -7.35
C GLY A 431 52.92 -4.94 -8.57
N TYR A 432 52.09 -5.99 -8.56
CA TYR A 432 51.13 -6.27 -9.63
C TYR A 432 49.79 -5.55 -9.46
N MET A 433 49.46 -5.07 -8.24
CA MET A 433 48.17 -4.46 -7.93
C MET A 433 48.35 -3.12 -7.20
N ASP A 434 47.60 -2.11 -7.62
CA ASP A 434 47.53 -0.77 -7.02
C ASP A 434 46.07 -0.40 -6.69
N LEU A 435 45.82 -0.05 -5.42
CA LEU A 435 44.48 0.16 -4.85
C LEU A 435 43.69 1.24 -5.60
N ALA A 436 44.39 2.28 -6.07
CA ALA A 436 43.77 3.42 -6.74
C ALA A 436 43.29 3.09 -8.15
N SER A 437 43.98 2.18 -8.86
CA SER A 437 43.65 1.77 -10.22
C SER A 437 42.80 0.50 -10.28
N ASP A 438 42.95 -0.41 -9.30
CA ASP A 438 42.31 -1.73 -9.30
C ASP A 438 40.93 -1.79 -8.62
N ALA A 439 40.62 -0.85 -7.72
CA ALA A 439 39.27 -0.71 -7.17
C ALA A 439 38.22 -0.49 -8.29
N TRP A 440 38.64 0.16 -9.39
CA TRP A 440 37.82 0.35 -10.59
C TRP A 440 37.57 -0.94 -11.36
N TYR A 441 38.58 -1.79 -11.51
CA TYR A 441 38.46 -3.10 -12.18
C TYR A 441 37.64 -4.09 -11.35
N PHE A 442 37.73 -4.01 -10.02
CA PHE A 442 36.89 -4.81 -9.12
C PHE A 442 35.40 -4.48 -9.26
N LEU A 443 35.05 -3.19 -9.35
CA LEU A 443 33.66 -2.77 -9.58
C LEU A 443 33.10 -3.31 -10.91
N ARG A 444 33.95 -3.36 -11.97
CA ARG A 444 33.58 -3.96 -13.27
C ARG A 444 33.34 -5.47 -13.18
N LEU A 445 34.14 -6.18 -12.39
CA LEU A 445 34.03 -7.64 -12.24
C LEU A 445 32.74 -8.05 -11.51
N VAL A 446 32.30 -7.25 -10.54
CA VAL A 446 31.08 -7.50 -9.74
C VAL A 446 29.80 -7.11 -10.51
N ILE A 447 29.86 -6.11 -11.39
CA ILE A 447 28.70 -5.61 -12.15
C ILE A 447 28.45 -6.40 -13.44
N ARG A 448 29.36 -7.28 -13.88
CA ARG A 448 29.23 -8.07 -15.12
C ARG A 448 28.82 -7.19 -16.32
N LEU A 449 29.56 -6.10 -16.54
CA LEU A 449 29.53 -5.44 -17.84
C LEU A 449 30.37 -6.29 -18.78
N ASP A 450 29.73 -7.22 -19.48
CA ASP A 450 30.37 -7.97 -20.56
C ASP A 450 30.83 -6.99 -21.65
N ASP A 451 32.11 -7.07 -22.01
CA ASP A 451 32.68 -6.49 -23.23
C ASP A 451 32.19 -7.26 -24.48
N THR A 452 30.89 -7.53 -24.60
CA THR A 452 30.31 -7.87 -25.92
C THR A 452 29.97 -6.57 -26.62
N GLY A 453 31.03 -5.83 -26.95
CA GLY A 453 31.01 -4.99 -28.13
C GLY A 453 30.63 -5.87 -29.30
N ILE A 454 29.53 -5.49 -29.95
CA ILE A 454 29.09 -5.99 -31.24
C ILE A 454 30.30 -5.92 -32.19
N GLN A 455 31.01 -7.03 -32.36
CA GLN A 455 31.79 -7.23 -33.57
C GLN A 455 30.77 -7.52 -34.67
N GLY A 456 30.42 -6.46 -35.40
CA GLY A 456 29.79 -6.59 -36.70
C GLY A 456 30.70 -7.39 -37.62
N GLY A 457 30.46 -8.70 -37.69
CA GLY A 457 30.92 -9.52 -38.80
C GLY A 457 30.02 -9.27 -39.99
N ALA A 458 30.49 -8.42 -40.91
CA ALA A 458 30.00 -8.41 -42.27
C ALA A 458 30.54 -9.67 -42.98
N THR A 459 29.66 -10.64 -43.25
CA THR A 459 29.56 -11.42 -44.49
C THR A 459 28.29 -12.25 -44.47
#